data_AF-A0A527V6X1-F1
#
_entry.id   AF-A0A527V6X1-F1
#
_cell.length_a   1.000
_cell.length_b   1.000
_cell.length_c   1.000
_cell.angle_alpha   90.00
_cell.angle_beta   90.00
_cell.angle_gamma   90.00
#
_symmetry.space_group_name_H-M   'P 1'
#
loop_
_entity.id
_entity.type
_entity.pdbx_description
1 polymer ?
#
loop_
_entity_poly.entity_id
_entity_poly.type
_entity_poly.pdbx_seq_one_letter_code
_entity_poly.pdbx_strand_id
1 'polypeptide(L)'
;MLASLRRRTVIDTARQLGLLEGENGRIGGRIRRDLIAAAKEKSGITIDTELLEYALAKVALEDDFGVKLVRRKSRVAKEIKLEF
;
A
#
# COMPACT_ATOMS: atom_id res chain seq x y z
N MET A 1 -8.69 13.27 -5.49
CA MET A 1 -7.38 13.88 -5.15
C MET A 1 -6.58 13.13 -4.08
N LEU A 2 -7.19 12.52 -3.05
CA LEU A 2 -6.42 11.81 -2.00
C LEU A 2 -5.76 10.50 -2.47
N ALA A 3 -6.41 9.75 -3.38
CA ALA A 3 -5.88 8.49 -3.92
C ALA A 3 -4.56 8.71 -4.70
N SER A 4 -4.47 9.79 -5.47
CA SER A 4 -3.27 10.13 -6.24
C SER A 4 -2.11 10.58 -5.35
N LEU A 5 -2.40 11.27 -4.23
CA LEU A 5 -1.38 11.65 -3.25
C LEU A 5 -0.79 10.41 -2.56
N ARG A 6 -1.65 9.50 -2.06
CA ARG A 6 -1.19 8.26 -1.42
C ARG A 6 -0.36 7.40 -2.36
N ARG A 7 -0.78 7.28 -3.62
CA ARG A 7 -0.01 6.58 -4.65
C ARG A 7 1.38 7.20 -4.82
N ARG A 8 1.44 8.51 -4.98
CA ARG A 8 2.70 9.25 -5.17
C ARG A 8 3.65 9.04 -4.00
N THR A 9 3.16 9.17 -2.76
CA THR A 9 3.99 8.93 -1.56
C THR A 9 4.59 7.53 -1.52
N VAL A 10 3.81 6.49 -1.84
CA VAL A 10 4.32 5.09 -1.88
C VAL A 10 5.40 4.95 -2.94
N ILE A 11 5.14 5.40 -4.17
CA ILE A 11 6.08 5.26 -5.29
C ILE A 11 7.37 6.05 -5.04
N ASP A 12 7.26 7.28 -4.53
CA ASP A 12 8.43 8.11 -4.26
C ASP A 12 9.28 7.52 -3.13
N THR A 13 8.66 6.97 -2.08
CA THR A 13 9.40 6.28 -1.00
C THR A 13 10.08 5.02 -1.52
N ALA A 14 9.39 4.20 -2.33
CA ALA A 14 9.98 3.00 -2.91
C ALA A 14 11.17 3.34 -3.82
N ARG A 15 11.08 4.43 -4.58
CA ARG A 15 12.20 4.95 -5.38
C ARG A 15 13.36 5.41 -4.51
N GLN A 16 13.10 6.16 -3.43
CA GLN A 16 14.15 6.60 -2.49
C GLN A 16 14.88 5.43 -1.82
N LEU A 17 14.22 4.28 -1.66
CA LEU A 17 14.82 3.05 -1.15
C LEU A 17 15.50 2.18 -2.24
N GLY A 18 15.53 2.63 -3.50
CA GLY A 18 16.10 1.89 -4.62
C GLY A 18 15.28 0.68 -5.09
N LEU A 19 14.03 0.52 -4.63
CA LEU A 19 13.20 -0.65 -4.92
C LEU A 19 12.59 -0.65 -6.33
N LEU A 20 12.67 0.49 -7.02
CA LEU A 20 12.19 0.68 -8.40
C LEU A 20 13.36 0.91 -9.37
N GLU A 21 14.58 0.59 -8.93
CA GLU A 21 15.80 0.70 -9.71
C GLU A 21 16.37 -0.70 -9.98
N GLY A 22 17.07 -0.86 -11.09
CA GLY A 22 17.68 -2.14 -11.47
C GLY A 22 16.91 -2.90 -12.55
N GLU A 23 17.18 -4.21 -12.62
CA GLU A 23 16.67 -5.06 -13.71
C GLU A 23 15.21 -5.49 -13.48
N ASN A 24 14.46 -5.57 -14.57
CA ASN A 24 13.06 -6.01 -14.53
C ASN A 24 12.97 -7.53 -14.28
N GLY A 25 12.17 -7.93 -13.30
CA GLY A 25 11.78 -9.32 -13.06
C GLY A 25 10.41 -9.67 -13.62
N ARG A 26 10.14 -10.96 -13.86
CA ARG A 26 8.82 -11.44 -14.29
C ARG A 26 8.05 -12.10 -13.14
N ILE A 27 6.85 -11.58 -12.87
CA ILE A 27 5.89 -12.20 -11.96
C ILE A 27 4.67 -12.62 -12.78
N GLY A 28 4.30 -13.89 -12.71
CA GLY A 28 3.14 -14.46 -13.42
C GLY A 28 2.20 -15.18 -12.46
N GLY A 29 0.88 -15.02 -12.65
CA GLY A 29 -0.13 -15.70 -11.84
C GLY A 29 -1.55 -15.40 -12.30
N ARG A 30 -2.49 -16.27 -11.93
CA ARG A 30 -3.93 -16.03 -12.17
C ARG A 30 -4.49 -15.22 -11.01
N ILE A 31 -4.97 -14.02 -11.32
CA ILE A 31 -5.58 -13.10 -10.34
C ILE A 31 -7.07 -12.95 -10.66
N ARG A 32 -7.90 -12.79 -9.63
CA ARG A 32 -9.35 -12.56 -9.79
C ARG A 32 -9.58 -11.23 -10.52
N ARG A 33 -10.43 -11.24 -11.55
CA ARG A 33 -10.71 -10.04 -12.36
C ARG A 33 -11.28 -8.89 -11.54
N ASP A 34 -12.19 -9.19 -10.62
CA ASP A 34 -12.84 -8.16 -9.78
C ASP A 34 -11.83 -7.49 -8.84
N LEU A 35 -10.83 -8.25 -8.37
CA LEU A 35 -9.74 -7.70 -7.57
C LEU A 35 -8.89 -6.72 -8.39
N ILE A 36 -8.58 -7.06 -9.64
CA ILE A 36 -7.85 -6.16 -10.55
C ILE A 36 -8.67 -4.89 -10.79
N ALA A 37 -9.96 -5.03 -11.09
CA ALA A 37 -10.86 -3.90 -11.37
C ALA A 37 -10.93 -2.94 -10.17
N ALA A 38 -11.20 -3.45 -8.97
CA ALA A 38 -11.26 -2.65 -7.75
C ALA A 38 -9.91 -1.97 -7.43
N ALA A 39 -8.79 -2.66 -7.67
CA ALA A 39 -7.47 -2.08 -7.46
C ALA A 39 -7.17 -0.96 -8.45
N LYS A 40 -7.54 -1.10 -9.73
CA LYS A 40 -7.43 -0.04 -10.75
C LYS A 40 -8.28 1.17 -10.41
N GLU A 41 -9.54 0.96 -10.06
CA GLU A 41 -10.46 2.04 -9.66
C GLU A 41 -9.91 2.82 -8.46
N LYS A 42 -9.45 2.11 -7.42
CA LYS A 42 -8.95 2.74 -6.19
C LYS A 42 -7.60 3.44 -6.36
N SER A 43 -6.74 2.93 -7.23
CA SER A 43 -5.40 3.48 -7.48
C SER A 43 -5.37 4.54 -8.58
N GLY A 44 -6.36 4.54 -9.47
CA GLY A 44 -6.35 5.30 -10.73
C GLY A 44 -5.31 4.80 -11.73
N ILE A 45 -4.76 3.59 -11.56
CA ILE A 45 -3.77 3.00 -12.45
C ILE A 45 -4.50 2.15 -13.50
N THR A 46 -4.15 2.33 -14.77
CA THR A 46 -4.74 1.58 -15.89
C THR A 46 -3.82 0.48 -16.41
N ILE A 47 -2.51 0.65 -16.25
CA ILE A 47 -1.46 -0.27 -16.71
C ILE A 47 -1.20 -1.36 -15.66
N ASP A 48 -1.26 -2.63 -16.07
CA ASP A 48 -1.14 -3.77 -15.15
C ASP A 48 0.22 -3.84 -14.46
N THR A 49 1.30 -3.55 -15.20
CA THR A 49 2.66 -3.51 -14.62
C THR A 49 2.79 -2.44 -13.55
N GLU A 50 2.32 -1.21 -13.82
CA GLU A 50 2.33 -0.14 -12.82
C GLU A 50 1.48 -0.48 -11.60
N LEU A 51 0.34 -1.16 -11.81
CA LEU A 51 -0.53 -1.60 -10.72
C LEU A 51 0.19 -2.63 -9.85
N LEU A 52 0.94 -3.54 -10.47
CA LEU A 52 1.72 -4.56 -9.78
C LEU A 52 2.88 -3.95 -9.01
N GLU A 53 3.66 -3.05 -9.61
CA GLU A 53 4.74 -2.33 -8.93
C GLU A 53 4.22 -1.52 -7.75
N TYR A 54 3.11 -0.81 -7.92
CA TYR A 54 2.48 -0.08 -6.82
C TYR A 54 2.00 -1.00 -5.69
N ALA A 55 1.43 -2.16 -6.03
CA ALA A 55 0.99 -3.14 -5.04
C ALA A 55 2.18 -3.74 -4.27
N LEU A 56 3.27 -4.09 -4.96
CA LEU A 56 4.49 -4.62 -4.35
C LEU A 56 5.19 -3.56 -3.51
N ALA A 57 5.29 -2.32 -4.00
CA ALA A 57 5.81 -1.19 -3.23
C ALA A 57 5.01 -0.97 -1.95
N LYS A 58 3.67 -1.07 -2.01
CA LYS A 58 2.84 -1.01 -0.80
C LYS A 58 3.18 -2.09 0.20
N VAL A 59 3.35 -3.34 -0.24
CA VAL A 59 3.69 -4.47 0.65
C VAL A 59 5.10 -4.31 1.21
N ALA A 60 6.06 -3.88 0.41
CA ALA A 60 7.45 -3.67 0.83
C ALA A 60 7.60 -2.48 1.80
N LEU A 61 6.76 -1.45 1.65
CA LEU A 61 6.74 -0.26 2.49
C LEU A 61 5.75 -0.33 3.65
N GLU A 62 4.95 -1.40 3.73
CA GLU A 62 4.14 -1.65 4.91
C GLU A 62 5.12 -1.84 6.08
N ASP A 63 5.25 -0.78 6.89
CA ASP A 63 5.86 -0.87 8.19
C ASP A 63 5.10 -1.94 8.99
N ASP A 64 5.64 -2.35 10.14
CA ASP A 64 5.01 -3.26 11.10
C ASP A 64 3.63 -2.78 11.59
N PHE A 65 2.96 -1.82 10.95
CA PHE A 65 1.65 -1.30 11.23
C PHE A 65 0.63 -2.38 11.56
N GLY A 66 0.62 -3.55 10.92
CA GLY A 66 -0.21 -4.68 11.37
C GLY A 66 0.12 -5.11 12.81
N VAL A 67 1.39 -5.38 13.08
CA VAL A 67 1.92 -5.77 14.41
C VAL A 67 1.77 -4.64 15.44
N LYS A 68 2.09 -3.40 15.07
CA LYS A 68 2.02 -2.17 15.89
C LYS A 68 0.57 -1.76 16.16
N LEU A 69 -0.36 -1.93 15.22
CA LEU A 69 -1.78 -1.65 15.38
C LEU A 69 -2.46 -2.71 16.26
N VAL A 70 -2.10 -3.98 16.11
CA VAL A 70 -2.52 -5.05 17.04
C VAL A 70 -1.97 -4.75 18.45
N ARG A 71 -0.69 -4.37 18.58
CA ARG A 71 -0.10 -3.94 19.87
C ARG A 71 -0.75 -2.69 20.47
N ARG A 72 -1.17 -1.71 19.64
CA ARG A 72 -1.85 -0.47 20.10
C ARG A 72 -3.34 -0.67 20.41
N LYS A 73 -4.05 -1.57 19.73
CA LYS A 73 -5.43 -1.94 20.08
C LYS A 73 -5.53 -2.54 21.49
N SER A 74 -4.50 -3.24 21.95
CA SER A 74 -4.39 -3.70 23.34
C SER A 74 -3.91 -2.63 24.34
N ARG A 75 -3.60 -1.42 23.86
CA ARG A 75 -3.06 -0.31 24.67
C ARG A 75 -3.86 0.98 24.52
N VAL A 76 -5.17 0.88 24.28
CA VAL A 76 -6.08 1.97 24.63
C VAL A 76 -6.22 1.92 26.14
N ALA A 77 -5.45 2.76 26.84
CA ALA A 77 -5.64 2.96 28.27
C ALA A 77 -7.10 3.38 28.50
N LYS A 78 -7.74 2.76 29.49
CA LYS A 78 -9.16 2.90 29.85
C LYS A 78 -9.52 4.28 30.43
N GLU A 79 -8.79 5.32 30.06
CA GLU A 79 -8.93 6.66 30.61
C GLU A 79 -8.83 7.70 29.49
N ILE A 80 -9.72 7.58 28.51
CA ILE A 80 -10.12 8.72 27.68
C ILE A 80 -11.48 9.16 28.21
N LYS A 81 -11.51 10.19 29.05
CA LYS A 81 -12.73 10.94 29.31
C LYS A 81 -13.00 11.79 28.06
N LEU A 82 -13.88 11.31 27.18
CA LEU A 82 -14.53 12.19 26.21
C LEU A 82 -15.53 13.02 26.98
N GLU A 83 -15.18 14.27 27.24
CA GLU A 83 -16.13 15.29 27.66
C GLU A 83 -16.71 15.91 26.37
N PHE A 84 -18.04 15.86 26.25
CA PHE A 84 -18.80 16.44 25.14
C PHE A 84 -19.07 17.92 25.40
#